data_AF-A0A4U0YZX4-F1
#
_entry.id   AF-A0A4U0YZX4-F1
#
_cell.length_a   1.000
_cell.length_b   1.000
_cell.length_c   1.000
_cell.angle_alpha   90.00
_cell.angle_beta   90.00
_cell.angle_gamma   90.00
#
_symmetry.space_group_name_H-M   'P 1'
#
loop_
_entity.id
_entity.type
_entity.pdbx_description
1 polymer ?
#
loop_
_entity_poly.entity_id
_entity_poly.type
_entity_poly.pdbx_seq_one_letter_code
_entity_poly.pdbx_strand_id
1 'polypeptide(L)' 'GDVLAGMVAGLLARGWTPLDAAGSAAFLHVEAARGFGPGLIAEDLPEELPRVFRALGL' A
#
# COMPACT_ATOMS: atom_id res chain seq x y z
N GLY A 1 -4.45 -4.05 -9.26
CA GLY A 1 -4.75 -5.40 -8.74
C GLY A 1 -3.50 -6.02 -8.18
N ASP A 2 -2.52 -6.28 -9.03
CA ASP A 2 -1.28 -7.00 -8.69
C ASP A 2 -0.47 -6.32 -7.58
N VAL A 3 -0.39 -4.98 -7.59
CA VAL A 3 0.31 -4.23 -6.53
C VAL A 3 -0.35 -4.43 -5.16
N LEU A 4 -1.69 -4.37 -5.08
CA LEU A 4 -2.41 -4.63 -3.84
C LEU A 4 -2.18 -6.07 -3.36
N ALA A 5 -2.28 -7.04 -4.27
CA ALA A 5 -2.01 -8.44 -3.95
C ALA A 5 -0.57 -8.64 -3.45
N GLY A 6 0.41 -7.97 -4.07
CA GLY A 6 1.81 -7.98 -3.63
C GLY A 6 2.01 -7.37 -2.24
N MET A 7 1.33 -6.26 -1.93
CA MET A 7 1.35 -5.66 -0.59
C MET A 7 0.77 -6.62 0.46
N VAL A 8 -0.39 -7.22 0.18
CA VAL A 8 -1.02 -8.22 1.07
C VAL A 8 -0.07 -9.40 1.28
N ALA A 9 0.47 -9.98 0.21
CA ALA A 9 1.40 -11.10 0.28
C ALA A 9 2.67 -10.74 1.08
N GLY A 10 3.20 -9.53 0.91
CA GLY A 10 4.35 -9.04 1.67
C GLY A 10 4.09 -8.90 3.17
N LEU A 11 2.88 -8.52 3.58
CA LEU A 11 2.48 -8.47 5.00
C LEU A 11 2.25 -9.87 5.55
N LEU A 12 1.57 -10.75 4.80
CA LEU A 12 1.39 -12.16 5.16
C LEU A 12 2.74 -12.87 5.36
N ALA A 13 3.71 -12.64 4.48
CA ALA A 13 5.06 -13.19 4.60
C ALA A 13 5.81 -12.71 5.85
N ARG A 14 5.37 -11.60 6.46
CA ARG A 14 5.88 -11.07 7.74
C ARG A 14 5.11 -11.57 8.96
N GLY A 15 4.18 -12.52 8.79
CA GLY A 15 3.42 -13.13 9.88
C GLY A 15 2.17 -12.38 10.30
N TRP A 16 1.72 -11.40 9.51
CA TRP A 16 0.46 -10.71 9.77
C TRP A 16 -0.73 -11.65 9.57
N THR A 17 -1.82 -11.43 10.31
CA THR A 17 -3.07 -12.17 10.07
C THR A 17 -3.66 -11.77 8.72
N PRO A 18 -4.42 -12.65 8.04
CA PRO A 18 -5.00 -12.32 6.74
C PRO A 18 -5.87 -11.07 6.73
N LEU A 19 -6.66 -10.85 7.78
CA LEU A 19 -7.54 -9.69 7.87
C LEU A 19 -6.74 -8.39 8.05
N ASP A 20 -5.74 -8.39 8.93
CA ASP A 20 -4.90 -7.22 9.17
C ASP A 20 -4.05 -6.90 7.93
N ALA A 21 -3.47 -7.92 7.29
CA ALA A 21 -2.70 -7.76 6.05
C ALA A 21 -3.56 -7.14 4.92
N ALA A 22 -4.77 -7.66 4.71
CA ALA A 22 -5.70 -7.14 3.72
C ALA A 22 -6.11 -5.70 4.02
N GLY A 23 -6.47 -5.40 5.27
CA GLY A 23 -6.88 -4.07 5.70
C GLY A 23 -5.76 -3.04 5.55
N SER A 24 -4.57 -3.32 6.08
CA SER A 24 -3.43 -2.41 6.01
C SER A 24 -2.95 -2.20 4.58
N ALA A 25 -2.88 -3.25 3.76
CA ALA A 25 -2.51 -3.12 2.36
C ALA A 25 -3.52 -2.27 1.58
N ALA A 26 -4.83 -2.50 1.76
CA ALA A 26 -5.88 -1.73 1.08
C ALA A 26 -5.85 -0.25 1.48
N PHE A 27 -5.63 0.04 2.77
CA PHE A 27 -5.46 1.41 3.26
C PHE A 27 -4.25 2.08 2.59
N LEU A 28 -3.07 1.46 2.67
CA LEU A 28 -1.85 2.01 2.09
C LEU A 28 -1.97 2.21 0.57
N HIS A 29 -2.63 1.28 -0.13
CA HIS A 29 -2.88 1.34 -1.57
C HIS A 29 -3.72 2.57 -1.95
N VAL A 30 -4.80 2.85 -1.20
CA VAL A 30 -5.66 4.02 -1.45
C VAL A 30 -4.97 5.32 -1.07
N GLU A 31 -4.25 5.36 0.05
CA GLU A 31 -3.54 6.58 0.47
C GLU A 31 -2.37 6.94 -0.45
N ALA A 32 -1.69 5.94 -1.03
CA ALA A 32 -0.72 6.14 -2.09
C ALA A 32 -1.40 6.73 -3.35
N ALA A 33 -2.50 6.14 -3.80
CA ALA A 33 -3.24 6.60 -4.98
C ALA A 33 -3.77 8.04 -4.83
N ARG A 34 -4.33 8.37 -3.65
CA ARG A 34 -4.82 9.72 -3.33
C ARG A 34 -3.71 10.76 -3.30
N GLY A 35 -2.53 10.35 -2.84
CA GLY A 35 -1.33 11.16 -2.82
C GLY A 35 -0.84 11.60 -4.19
N PHE A 36 -0.79 10.64 -5.11
CA PHE A 36 -0.33 10.87 -6.47
C PHE A 36 -1.33 11.71 -7.26
N GLY A 37 -2.62 11.33 -7.23
CA GLY A 37 -3.68 12.02 -7.97
C GLY A 37 -3.84 11.55 -9.43
N PRO A 38 -4.41 12.38 -10.32
CA PRO A 38 -4.69 12.01 -11.70
C PRO A 38 -3.44 11.63 -12.50
N GLY A 39 -3.53 10.56 -13.29
CA GLY A 39 -2.43 10.05 -14.12
C GLY A 39 -1.66 8.88 -13.51
N LEU A 40 -2.01 8.47 -12.29
CA LEU A 40 -1.44 7.31 -11.61
C LEU A 40 -1.50 6.03 -12.47
N ILE A 41 -0.37 5.34 -12.60
CA ILE A 41 -0.29 3.94 -13.03
C ILE A 41 0.07 3.04 -11.85
N ALA A 42 -0.06 1.72 -12.03
CA ALA A 42 0.12 0.78 -10.92
C ALA A 42 1.56 0.81 -10.39
N GLU A 43 2.52 0.97 -11.29
CA GLU A 43 3.96 1.00 -11.02
C GLU A 43 4.39 2.16 -10.13
N ASP A 44 3.59 3.24 -10.07
CA ASP A 44 3.87 4.42 -9.24
C ASP A 44 3.52 4.19 -7.75
N LEU A 45 2.58 3.28 -7.46
CA LEU A 45 2.05 3.09 -6.11
C LEU A 45 3.12 2.72 -5.06
N PRO A 46 4.08 1.82 -5.35
CA PRO A 46 5.18 1.56 -4.41
C PRO A 46 6.06 2.77 -4.12
N GLU A 47 6.25 3.65 -5.10
CA GLU A 47 7.09 4.86 -4.97
C GLU A 47 6.43 5.93 -4.09
N GLU A 48 5.10 5.90 -3.97
CA GLU A 48 4.33 6.77 -3.09
C GLU A 48 4.30 6.33 -1.61
N LEU A 49 4.57 5.05 -1.32
CA LEU A 49 4.52 4.52 0.05
C LEU A 49 5.42 5.27 1.04
N PRO A 50 6.67 5.66 0.72
CA PRO A 50 7.49 6.48 1.60
C PRO A 50 6.83 7.80 2.01
N ARG A 51 6.03 8.43 1.13
CA ARG A 51 5.30 9.65 1.45
C ARG A 51 4.17 9.36 2.44
N VAL A 52 3.44 8.25 2.24
CA VAL A 52 2.39 7.79 3.16
C VAL A 52 2.98 7.48 4.55
N PHE A 53 4.11 6.78 4.62
CA PHE A 53 4.77 6.47 5.90
C PHE A 53 5.19 7.72 6.67
N ARG A 54 5.78 8.72 5.99
CA ARG A 54 6.10 10.01 6.61
C ARG A 54 4.86 10.71 7.17
N ALA A 55 3.73 10.66 6.46
CA ALA A 55 2.48 11.25 6.92
C ALA A 55 1.90 10.53 8.15
N LEU A 56 2.21 9.24 8.34
CA LEU A 56 1.87 8.45 9.52
C LEU A 56 2.87 8.60 10.67
N GLY A 57 3.97 9.34 10.47
CA GLY A 57 5.04 9.50 11.46
C GLY A 57 5.95 8.27 11.60
N LEU A 58 6.06 7.45 10.56
CA LEU A 58 6.95 6.29 10.45
C LEU A 58 8.24 6.63 9.70
#